data_AF-A0A7C0XAX8-F1
#
_entry.id   AF-A0A7C0XAX8-F1
#
_cell.length_a   1.000
_cell.length_b   1.000
_cell.length_c   1.000
_cell.angle_alpha   90.00
_cell.angle_beta   90.00
_cell.angle_gamma   90.00
#
_symmetry.space_group_name_H-M   'P 1'
#
loop_
_entity.id
_entity.type
_entity.pdbx_description
1 polymer ?
#
loop_
_entity_poly.entity_id
_entity_poly.type
_entity_poly.pdbx_seq_one_letter_code
_entity_poly.pdbx_strand_id
1 'polypeptide(L)'
;MFKQESITEILGIYGLCNPWLFGVLAFLCLFLMGMQTKIMADDGSAEEGFAEVIDINLQAKCPSMQGLPEDSKDVKGFNHKAHAKEYLKGSSSFSGAQYDGSFTCAACHPGTGSQDEISREPVCDRLSGILAAAGGPKNLKKYYHETCLGCHRNMHKAEKASGPVKCKGCHAK
;
A
#
# COMPACT_ATOMS: atom_id res chain seq x y z
N MET A 1 -56.72 -1.04 3.60
CA MET A 1 -57.95 -1.49 2.92
C MET A 1 -58.43 -0.37 2.02
N PHE A 2 -58.00 -0.35 0.76
CA PHE A 2 -58.55 0.48 -0.31
C PHE A 2 -58.40 -0.30 -1.61
N LYS A 3 -59.53 -0.56 -2.25
CA LYS A 3 -59.69 -1.26 -3.52
C LYS A 3 -59.74 -0.18 -4.59
N GLN A 4 -58.95 -0.32 -5.66
CA GLN A 4 -59.25 0.34 -6.93
C GLN A 4 -58.85 -0.57 -8.08
N GLU A 5 -59.74 -0.56 -9.06
CA GLU A 5 -59.91 -1.55 -10.11
C GLU A 5 -59.08 -1.25 -11.36
N SER A 6 -58.99 -2.28 -12.21
CA SER A 6 -58.52 -2.33 -13.60
C SER A 6 -58.77 -1.05 -14.43
N ILE A 7 -57.96 -0.74 -15.44
CA ILE A 7 -58.06 -1.25 -16.82
C ILE A 7 -56.83 -0.75 -17.59
N THR A 8 -56.12 -1.60 -18.34
CA THR A 8 -55.78 -1.28 -19.74
C THR A 8 -55.50 -2.56 -20.53
N GLU A 9 -56.31 -2.72 -21.58
CA GLU A 9 -56.28 -3.62 -22.74
C GLU A 9 -54.87 -3.91 -23.27
N ILE A 10 -54.50 -5.16 -23.56
CA ILE A 10 -54.83 -5.94 -24.77
C ILE A 10 -54.53 -5.17 -26.08
N LEU A 11 -53.37 -5.46 -26.66
CA LEU A 11 -53.22 -5.60 -28.11
C LEU A 11 -52.11 -6.61 -28.36
N GLY A 12 -52.52 -7.84 -28.67
CA GLY A 12 -51.63 -8.87 -29.15
C GLY A 12 -51.23 -8.60 -30.60
N ILE A 13 -49.99 -8.94 -30.93
CA ILE A 13 -49.64 -9.39 -32.28
C ILE A 13 -48.75 -10.61 -32.11
N TYR A 14 -49.37 -11.77 -32.34
CA TYR A 14 -48.69 -13.01 -32.65
C TYR A 14 -47.97 -12.86 -33.99
N GLY A 15 -46.79 -13.49 -34.08
CA GLY A 15 -46.34 -14.12 -35.32
C GLY A 15 -45.31 -13.33 -36.10
N LEU A 16 -44.04 -13.75 -35.96
CA LEU A 16 -43.12 -14.04 -37.07
C LEU A 16 -41.79 -14.51 -36.46
N CYS A 17 -41.76 -15.77 -36.03
CA CYS A 17 -40.52 -16.44 -35.66
C CYS A 17 -39.78 -16.78 -36.96
N ASN A 18 -38.91 -15.88 -37.40
CA ASN A 18 -37.98 -16.15 -38.50
C ASN A 18 -36.61 -16.53 -37.91
N PRO A 19 -36.21 -17.81 -37.92
CA PRO A 19 -35.01 -18.29 -37.21
C PRO A 19 -33.69 -17.74 -37.78
N TRP A 20 -33.73 -17.07 -38.94
CA TRP A 20 -32.55 -16.53 -39.61
C TRP A 20 -32.09 -15.16 -39.05
N LEU A 21 -32.98 -14.41 -38.40
CA LEU A 21 -32.64 -13.09 -37.84
C LEU A 21 -31.87 -13.17 -36.51
N PHE A 22 -32.00 -14.28 -35.76
CA PHE A 22 -31.29 -14.48 -34.50
C PHE A 22 -29.80 -14.82 -34.68
N GLY A 23 -29.42 -15.40 -35.83
CA GLY A 23 -28.02 -15.73 -36.12
C GLY A 23 -27.14 -14.51 -36.35
N VAL A 24 -27.67 -13.49 -37.03
CA VAL A 24 -26.90 -12.26 -37.37
C VAL A 24 -26.75 -11.35 -36.16
N LEU A 25 -27.78 -11.26 -35.30
CA LEU A 25 -27.74 -10.42 -34.09
C LEU A 25 -26.79 -11.00 -33.01
N ALA A 26 -26.73 -12.33 -32.88
CA ALA A 26 -25.84 -13.00 -31.93
C ALA A 26 -24.35 -12.84 -32.31
N PHE A 27 -24.02 -12.86 -33.61
CA PHE A 27 -22.67 -12.60 -34.09
C PHE A 27 -22.24 -11.14 -33.88
N LEU A 28 -23.16 -10.17 -34.02
CA LEU A 28 -22.86 -8.76 -33.76
C LEU A 28 -22.57 -8.48 -32.27
N CYS A 29 -23.30 -9.12 -31.35
CA CYS A 29 -23.03 -9.01 -29.91
C CYS A 29 -21.71 -9.69 -29.51
N LEU A 30 -21.36 -10.84 -30.09
CA LEU A 30 -20.08 -11.51 -29.84
C LEU A 30 -18.88 -10.73 -30.41
N PHE A 31 -19.05 -10.02 -31.54
CA PHE A 31 -18.01 -9.15 -32.10
C PHE A 31 -17.79 -7.89 -31.24
N LEU A 32 -18.85 -7.33 -30.65
CA LEU A 32 -18.75 -6.19 -29.73
C LEU A 32 -18.14 -6.57 -28.36
N MET A 33 -18.31 -7.81 -27.91
CA MET A 33 -17.70 -8.30 -26.67
C MET A 33 -16.25 -8.81 -26.87
N GLY A 34 -15.84 -9.14 -28.10
CA GLY A 34 -14.52 -9.69 -28.41
C GLY A 34 -13.39 -8.66 -28.65
N MET A 35 -13.67 -7.36 -28.62
CA MET A 35 -12.67 -6.32 -28.91
C MET A 35 -12.11 -5.59 -27.68
N GLN A 36 -12.53 -5.93 -26.46
CA GLN A 36 -12.06 -5.26 -25.23
C GLN A 36 -10.88 -5.98 -24.55
N THR A 37 -10.45 -7.15 -25.01
CA THR A 37 -9.29 -7.85 -24.45
C THR A 37 -8.02 -7.58 -25.24
N LYS A 38 -7.57 -6.31 -25.27
CA LYS A 38 -6.18 -6.01 -25.63
C LYS A 38 -5.66 -4.86 -24.78
N ILE A 39 -4.78 -5.25 -23.86
CA ILE A 39 -3.65 -4.47 -23.36
C ILE A 39 -4.10 -3.26 -22.53
N MET A 40 -4.47 -3.53 -21.27
CA MET A 40 -4.03 -2.62 -20.21
C MET A 40 -2.51 -2.78 -20.15
N ALA A 41 -1.82 -1.90 -20.87
CA ALA A 41 -0.43 -1.64 -20.59
C ALA A 41 -0.41 -1.14 -19.14
N ASP A 42 0.32 -1.87 -18.29
CA ASP A 42 0.83 -1.38 -17.02
C ASP A 42 1.69 -0.16 -17.35
N ASP A 43 1.04 1.00 -17.41
CA ASP A 43 1.60 2.25 -17.87
C ASP A 43 2.36 2.95 -16.75
N GLY A 44 3.04 2.20 -15.87
CA GLY A 44 4.03 2.72 -14.92
C GLY A 44 3.55 3.85 -14.00
N SER A 45 2.27 4.21 -14.01
CA SER A 45 1.74 5.39 -13.33
C SER A 45 1.59 5.15 -11.82
N ALA A 46 1.74 3.90 -11.37
CA ALA A 46 1.78 3.53 -9.96
C ALA A 46 3.15 3.76 -9.29
N GLU A 47 4.17 4.24 -10.02
CA GLU A 47 5.50 4.55 -9.45
C GLU A 47 5.68 6.04 -9.09
N GLU A 48 4.73 6.93 -9.42
CA GLU A 48 4.75 8.32 -8.91
C GLU A 48 4.43 8.33 -7.40
N GLY A 49 5.47 8.40 -6.58
CA GLY A 49 5.36 8.48 -5.10
C GLY A 49 6.11 7.38 -4.35
N PHE A 50 6.70 6.42 -5.04
CA PHE A 50 7.43 5.32 -4.42
C PHE A 50 8.95 5.49 -4.57
N ALA A 51 9.55 6.28 -3.67
CA ALA A 51 10.98 6.54 -3.69
C ALA A 51 11.79 5.24 -3.54
N GLU A 52 12.74 5.01 -4.45
CA GLU A 52 13.59 3.83 -4.44
C GLU A 52 14.52 3.82 -3.22
N VAL A 53 15.19 4.96 -3.01
CA VAL A 53 16.13 5.20 -1.93
C VAL A 53 15.73 6.49 -1.23
N ILE A 54 15.77 6.49 0.11
CA ILE A 54 15.50 7.67 0.92
C ILE A 54 16.57 7.86 1.98
N ASP A 55 16.83 9.11 2.35
CA ASP A 55 17.53 9.42 3.58
C ASP A 55 16.51 9.53 4.72
N ILE A 56 16.79 8.86 5.83
CA ILE A 56 15.99 8.96 7.05
C ILE A 56 16.68 10.00 7.95
N ASN A 57 16.36 11.26 7.68
CA ASN A 57 16.69 12.40 8.53
C ASN A 57 15.38 13.15 8.84
N LEU A 58 14.80 12.86 10.02
CA LEU A 58 13.48 13.40 10.33
C LEU A 58 13.53 14.91 10.61
N GLN A 59 14.59 15.39 11.24
CA GLN A 59 14.72 16.80 11.57
C GLN A 59 14.81 17.66 10.29
N ALA A 60 15.54 17.20 9.27
CA ALA A 60 15.60 17.85 7.98
C ALA A 60 14.27 17.76 7.21
N LYS A 61 13.58 16.61 7.28
CA LYS A 61 12.32 16.39 6.55
C LYS A 61 11.12 17.10 7.16
N CYS A 62 11.11 17.28 8.48
CA CYS A 62 10.00 17.85 9.24
C CYS A 62 10.51 18.94 10.21
N PRO A 63 11.01 20.07 9.69
CA PRO A 63 11.67 21.11 10.51
C PRO A 63 10.74 21.78 11.53
N SER A 64 9.41 21.72 11.31
CA SER A 64 8.41 22.29 12.20
C SER A 64 8.01 21.37 13.36
N MET A 65 8.49 20.12 13.40
CA MET A 65 8.11 19.16 14.43
C MET A 65 8.86 19.45 15.73
N GLN A 66 8.13 19.77 16.80
CA GLN A 66 8.70 20.17 18.08
C GLN A 66 9.14 18.97 18.91
N GLY A 67 10.21 19.15 19.71
CA GLY A 67 10.65 18.17 20.69
C GLY A 67 11.39 16.95 20.13
N LEU A 68 11.70 16.94 18.83
CA LEU A 68 12.61 15.95 18.25
C LEU A 68 14.00 16.08 18.88
N PRO A 69 14.68 14.96 19.20
CA PRO A 69 16.08 15.01 19.59
C PRO A 69 16.93 15.48 18.40
N GLU A 70 18.05 16.14 18.70
CA GLU A 70 19.04 16.53 17.68
C GLU A 70 19.50 15.30 16.89
N ASP A 71 19.39 15.37 15.57
CA ASP A 71 19.92 14.34 14.70
C ASP A 71 21.44 14.49 14.59
N SER A 72 22.15 13.46 15.05
CA SER A 72 23.61 13.37 14.97
C SER A 72 24.08 12.22 14.09
N LYS A 73 23.15 11.39 13.59
CA LYS A 73 23.41 10.14 12.88
C LYS A 73 22.21 9.83 12.00
N ASP A 74 22.04 10.57 10.91
CA ASP A 74 21.05 10.23 9.91
C ASP A 74 21.36 8.88 9.26
N VAL A 75 20.35 8.24 8.67
CA VAL A 75 20.54 7.04 7.84
C VAL A 75 20.48 7.48 6.39
N LYS A 76 21.61 7.38 5.70
CA LYS A 76 21.70 7.72 4.28
C LYS A 76 21.48 6.50 3.42
N GLY A 77 20.77 6.67 2.31
CA GLY A 77 20.63 5.63 1.29
C GLY A 77 19.79 4.43 1.72
N PHE A 78 18.77 4.62 2.56
CA PHE A 78 17.86 3.53 2.92
C PHE A 78 17.07 3.07 1.68
N ASN A 79 17.26 1.81 1.28
CA ASN A 79 16.59 1.23 0.12
C ASN A 79 15.12 0.91 0.46
N HIS A 80 14.26 1.92 0.37
CA HIS A 80 12.84 1.85 0.67
C HIS A 80 12.11 0.88 -0.26
N LYS A 81 12.45 0.88 -1.57
CA LYS A 81 11.81 0.01 -2.56
C LYS A 81 12.04 -1.46 -2.30
N ALA A 82 13.28 -1.85 -2.07
CA ALA A 82 13.60 -3.25 -1.79
C ALA A 82 12.98 -3.70 -0.47
N HIS A 83 12.93 -2.85 0.57
CA HIS A 83 12.22 -3.21 1.81
C HIS A 83 10.75 -3.54 1.55
N ALA A 84 10.00 -2.64 0.90
CA ALA A 84 8.58 -2.88 0.69
C ALA A 84 8.31 -4.02 -0.30
N LYS A 85 9.01 -4.06 -1.44
CA LYS A 85 8.67 -4.98 -2.54
C LYS A 85 9.32 -6.36 -2.41
N GLU A 86 10.42 -6.48 -1.68
CA GLU A 86 11.26 -7.69 -1.68
C GLU A 86 11.49 -8.23 -0.27
N TYR A 87 12.14 -7.47 0.61
CA TYR A 87 12.70 -8.00 1.86
C TYR A 87 11.67 -8.31 2.94
N LEU A 88 10.54 -7.60 2.96
CA LEU A 88 9.49 -7.82 3.95
C LEU A 88 8.57 -9.00 3.62
N LYS A 89 8.57 -9.49 2.37
CA LYS A 89 7.71 -10.62 1.99
C LYS A 89 8.12 -11.88 2.75
N GLY A 90 7.18 -12.46 3.49
CA GLY A 90 7.41 -13.68 4.28
C GLY A 90 8.24 -13.46 5.56
N SER A 91 8.51 -12.21 5.94
CA SER A 91 9.35 -11.87 7.10
C SER A 91 8.56 -11.35 8.31
N SER A 92 7.23 -11.40 8.27
CA SER A 92 6.37 -10.79 9.31
C SER A 92 6.58 -11.39 10.69
N SER A 93 6.88 -12.69 10.77
CA SER A 93 7.19 -13.37 12.04
C SER A 93 8.45 -12.87 12.76
N PHE A 94 9.31 -12.09 12.09
CA PHE A 94 10.52 -11.53 12.70
C PHE A 94 10.32 -10.09 13.20
N SER A 95 9.25 -9.43 12.78
CA SER A 95 8.97 -8.03 13.10
C SER A 95 8.19 -7.88 14.41
N GLY A 96 8.48 -6.81 15.16
CA GLY A 96 7.60 -6.39 16.24
C GLY A 96 6.31 -5.73 15.74
N ALA A 97 6.36 -5.10 14.56
CA ALA A 97 5.19 -4.53 13.90
C ALA A 97 4.39 -5.65 13.21
N GLN A 98 3.08 -5.63 13.41
CA GLN A 98 2.16 -6.54 12.73
C GLN A 98 1.91 -6.05 11.31
N TYR A 99 2.17 -6.91 10.32
CA TYR A 99 1.83 -6.67 8.93
C TYR A 99 1.55 -7.99 8.21
N ASP A 100 0.77 -7.91 7.15
CA ASP A 100 0.46 -9.05 6.31
C ASP A 100 1.43 -9.17 5.13
N GLY A 101 1.75 -10.39 4.72
CA GLY A 101 2.67 -10.65 3.61
C GLY A 101 2.18 -10.11 2.26
N SER A 102 0.87 -9.90 2.10
CA SER A 102 0.26 -9.28 0.90
C SER A 102 0.32 -7.75 0.92
N PHE A 103 0.49 -7.12 2.09
CA PHE A 103 0.63 -5.67 2.22
C PHE A 103 1.73 -5.29 3.22
N THR A 104 2.96 -5.21 2.70
CA THR A 104 4.18 -5.00 3.48
C THR A 104 4.36 -3.56 3.96
N CYS A 105 3.67 -2.57 3.38
CA CYS A 105 3.83 -1.17 3.78
C CYS A 105 3.47 -0.94 5.26
N ALA A 106 2.54 -1.74 5.80
CA ALA A 106 2.16 -1.72 7.21
C ALA A 106 3.31 -2.08 8.18
N ALA A 107 4.39 -2.72 7.70
CA ALA A 107 5.56 -3.03 8.52
C ALA A 107 6.26 -1.78 9.08
N CYS A 108 6.19 -0.66 8.34
CA CYS A 108 6.80 0.62 8.72
C CYS A 108 5.77 1.74 8.88
N HIS A 109 4.61 1.62 8.25
CA HIS A 109 3.50 2.55 8.33
C HIS A 109 2.33 1.89 9.09
N PRO A 110 2.43 1.74 10.42
CA PRO A 110 1.41 1.04 11.19
C PRO A 110 0.05 1.72 11.06
N GLY A 111 -1.01 0.91 11.02
CA GLY A 111 -2.39 1.39 10.95
C GLY A 111 -2.89 1.71 9.54
N THR A 112 -2.09 1.50 8.49
CA THR A 112 -2.56 1.63 7.10
C THR A 112 -2.95 0.29 6.48
N GLY A 113 -4.00 0.30 5.65
CA GLY A 113 -4.39 -0.82 4.79
C GLY A 113 -4.02 -0.64 3.31
N SER A 114 -3.53 0.54 2.89
CA SER A 114 -3.19 0.80 1.48
C SER A 114 -2.13 1.90 1.30
N GLN A 115 -1.51 1.95 0.11
CA GLN A 115 -0.60 3.04 -0.25
C GLN A 115 -1.34 4.39 -0.34
N ASP A 116 -2.58 4.39 -0.83
CA ASP A 116 -3.38 5.62 -0.92
C ASP A 116 -3.64 6.23 0.46
N GLU A 117 -3.94 5.39 1.45
CA GLU A 117 -4.10 5.84 2.84
C GLU A 117 -2.81 6.43 3.41
N ILE A 118 -1.65 5.90 3.02
CA ILE A 118 -0.34 6.48 3.36
C ILE A 118 -0.19 7.88 2.75
N SER A 119 -0.69 8.13 1.55
CA SER A 119 -0.47 9.40 0.84
C SER A 119 -1.46 10.50 1.21
N ARG A 120 -2.58 10.17 1.88
CA ARG A 120 -3.63 11.15 2.25
C ARG A 120 -3.24 12.11 3.37
N GLU A 121 -2.40 11.67 4.30
CA GLU A 121 -1.94 12.48 5.43
C GLU A 121 -0.52 13.00 5.18
N PRO A 122 -0.22 14.28 5.47
CA PRO A 122 1.14 14.79 5.38
C PRO A 122 2.12 13.95 6.21
N VAL A 123 3.30 13.69 5.64
CA VAL A 123 4.30 12.79 6.25
C VAL A 123 4.63 13.17 7.70
N CYS A 124 4.76 14.47 7.98
CA CYS A 124 5.11 14.97 9.30
C CYS A 124 3.98 14.81 10.33
N ASP A 125 2.72 14.93 9.92
CA ASP A 125 1.56 14.78 10.80
C ASP A 125 1.38 13.33 11.22
N ARG A 126 1.40 12.41 10.24
CA ARG A 126 1.36 10.97 10.52
C ARG A 126 2.48 10.54 11.47
N LEU A 127 3.69 11.02 11.23
CA LEU A 127 4.84 10.66 12.06
C LEU A 127 4.75 11.26 13.47
N SER A 128 4.23 12.47 13.60
CA SER A 128 3.90 13.05 14.90
C SER A 128 2.93 12.14 15.68
N GLY A 129 1.88 11.64 15.02
CA GLY A 129 0.92 10.70 15.61
C GLY A 129 1.57 9.38 16.07
N ILE A 130 2.42 8.78 15.22
CA ILE A 130 3.17 7.56 15.57
C ILE A 130 4.08 7.80 16.78
N LEU A 131 4.81 8.91 16.81
CA LEU A 131 5.69 9.23 17.92
C LEU A 131 4.91 9.53 19.20
N ALA A 132 3.76 10.20 19.11
CA ALA A 132 2.88 10.41 20.26
C ALA A 132 2.43 9.06 20.87
N ALA A 133 2.03 8.10 20.03
CA ALA A 133 1.70 6.74 20.48
C ALA A 133 2.92 6.01 21.08
N ALA A 134 4.13 6.30 20.60
CA ALA A 134 5.39 5.79 21.14
C ALA A 134 5.90 6.55 22.39
N GLY A 135 5.08 7.41 23.01
CA GLY A 135 5.44 8.17 24.22
C GLY A 135 6.12 9.52 23.97
N GLY A 136 5.96 10.07 22.76
CA GLY A 136 6.40 11.40 22.37
C GLY A 136 7.66 11.44 21.48
N PRO A 137 7.99 12.63 20.95
CA PRO A 137 9.06 12.82 19.95
C PRO A 137 10.46 12.44 20.45
N LYS A 138 10.71 12.49 21.77
CA LYS A 138 11.97 12.03 22.39
C LYS A 138 12.25 10.54 22.16
N ASN A 139 11.23 9.73 21.86
CA ASN A 139 11.37 8.30 21.60
C ASN A 139 11.70 7.97 20.13
N LEU A 140 11.92 8.97 19.26
CA LEU A 140 12.29 8.79 17.86
C LEU A 140 13.36 7.70 17.65
N LYS A 141 14.49 7.85 18.36
CA LYS A 141 15.62 6.92 18.28
C LYS A 141 15.22 5.50 18.66
N LYS A 142 14.42 5.36 19.72
CA LYS A 142 13.94 4.06 20.20
C LYS A 142 13.02 3.43 19.15
N TYR A 143 12.04 4.19 18.66
CA TYR A 143 11.07 3.75 17.65
C TYR A 143 11.76 3.19 16.40
N TYR A 144 12.67 3.95 15.79
CA TYR A 144 13.37 3.48 14.58
C TYR A 144 14.30 2.30 14.86
N HIS A 145 15.04 2.30 15.96
CA HIS A 145 15.91 1.17 16.30
C HIS A 145 15.13 -0.10 16.61
N GLU A 146 13.99 -0.02 17.30
CA GLU A 146 13.14 -1.19 17.54
C GLU A 146 12.53 -1.71 16.25
N THR A 147 12.07 -0.82 15.36
CA THR A 147 11.51 -1.19 14.06
C THR A 147 12.56 -1.87 13.16
N CYS A 148 13.70 -1.23 12.94
CA CYS A 148 14.74 -1.73 12.03
C CYS A 148 15.54 -2.89 12.64
N LEU A 149 16.11 -2.68 13.85
CA LEU A 149 16.99 -3.68 14.46
C LEU A 149 16.22 -4.85 15.05
N GLY A 150 14.95 -4.68 15.43
CA GLY A 150 14.11 -5.77 15.92
C GLY A 150 14.00 -6.88 14.88
N CYS A 151 13.54 -6.51 13.67
CA CYS A 151 13.45 -7.44 12.55
C CYS A 151 14.83 -8.02 12.20
N HIS A 152 15.84 -7.16 12.00
CA HIS A 152 17.16 -7.64 11.58
C HIS A 152 17.80 -8.61 12.57
N ARG A 153 17.74 -8.32 13.88
CA ARG A 153 18.32 -9.20 14.90
C ARG A 153 17.60 -10.54 14.97
N ASN A 154 16.28 -10.54 14.81
CA ASN A 154 15.50 -11.78 14.83
C ASN A 154 15.81 -12.64 13.60
N MET A 155 15.95 -12.04 12.42
CA MET A 155 16.40 -12.76 11.22
C MET A 155 17.82 -13.31 11.36
N HIS A 156 18.77 -12.52 11.90
CA HIS A 156 20.13 -12.98 12.18
C HIS A 156 20.15 -14.17 13.14
N LYS A 157 19.35 -14.14 14.21
CA LYS A 157 19.22 -15.27 15.16
C LYS A 157 18.66 -16.54 14.51
N ALA A 158 17.84 -16.38 13.47
CA ALA A 158 17.29 -17.47 12.68
C ALA A 158 18.15 -17.84 11.46
N GLU A 159 19.40 -17.33 11.41
CA GLU A 159 20.37 -17.58 10.34
C GLU A 159 19.84 -17.21 8.95
N LYS A 160 18.97 -16.19 8.88
CA LYS A 160 18.44 -15.65 7.62
C LYS A 160 19.27 -14.45 7.16
N ALA A 161 19.37 -14.29 5.84
CA ALA A 161 19.92 -13.09 5.24
C ALA A 161 19.10 -11.87 5.70
N SER A 162 19.77 -10.83 6.16
CA SER A 162 19.14 -9.66 6.76
C SER A 162 20.05 -8.45 6.65
N GLY A 163 19.47 -7.26 6.79
CA GLY A 163 20.21 -6.01 6.89
C GLY A 163 21.09 -5.91 8.14
N PRO A 164 21.78 -4.76 8.29
CA PRO A 164 22.78 -4.53 9.33
C PRO A 164 22.20 -4.53 10.74
N VAL A 165 23.01 -5.02 11.69
CA VAL A 165 22.71 -5.01 13.14
C VAL A 165 23.69 -4.15 13.96
N LYS A 166 24.64 -3.50 13.29
CA LYS A 166 25.68 -2.63 13.89
C LYS A 166 25.54 -1.20 13.38
N CYS A 167 25.90 -0.21 14.21
CA CYS A 167 25.67 1.22 13.92
C CYS A 167 26.19 1.66 12.55
N LYS A 168 27.43 1.31 12.18
CA LYS A 168 28.07 1.71 10.91
C LYS A 168 27.39 1.12 9.67
N GLY A 169 26.55 0.10 9.83
CA GLY A 169 25.82 -0.49 8.71
C GLY A 169 24.60 0.32 8.29
N CYS A 170 24.02 1.13 9.19
CA CYS A 170 22.91 2.03 8.88
C CYS A 170 23.37 3.49 8.81
N HIS A 171 24.21 3.91 9.75
CA HIS A 171 24.68 5.29 9.86
C HIS A 171 26.07 5.37 9.21
N ALA A 172 26.09 5.74 7.94
CA ALA A 172 27.30 6.19 7.29
C ALA A 172 27.80 7.46 7.99
N LYS A 173 29.13 7.66 8.04
CA LYS A 173 29.72 8.91 8.51
C LYS A 173 29.60 10.00 7.46
#